data_AF-A0A269TJ27-F1
#
_entry.id   AF-A0A269TJ27-F1
#
_cell.length_a   1.000
_cell.length_b   1.000
_cell.length_c   1.000
_cell.angle_alpha   90.00
_cell.angle_beta   90.00
_cell.angle_gamma   90.00
#
_symmetry.space_group_name_H-M   'P 1'
#
loop_
_entity.id
_entity.type
_entity.pdbx_description
1 polymer ?
#
loop_
_entity_poly.entity_id
_entity_poly.type
_entity_poly.pdbx_seq_one_letter_code
_entity_poly.pdbx_strand_id
1 'polypeptide(L)'
;MRKKYLIISSITLSLGFLITAVACTTENPEPPEKPKKLDPVKIPEIEKGAALFEKSTTDNKPYLQLNTWSYLKFTFSDFYWVFENYWIENSNGRFVEPRPYHYNEEEDSKISVGRFLKKDGWNYESLPSFTGLHDSGETAKRLRNFSEQNSYPNYLKSISLVKNEAELKKALRLNDDDQNKYLSYFKAIENENQKKNKTDLSNEKILEKYLPWSKTLNLDTIKKNMDFSNYDYLFVKDLYSLKGGPHDNIADLSKGVNIDSYGFDLNTKTLKIKFGFDSEIDPCLDCPVNLIEYTGLWKRLNSMFIPIAKNSINSFDMNEWNLELIYQ
;
A
#
# COMPACT_ATOMS: atom_id res chain seq x y z
N MET A 1 -55.12 -41.04 -12.80
CA MET A 1 -55.70 -42.14 -11.99
C MET A 1 -54.58 -43.06 -11.51
N ARG A 2 -54.55 -43.33 -10.18
CA ARG A 2 -54.01 -44.50 -9.43
C ARG A 2 -52.84 -45.31 -10.04
N LYS A 3 -51.64 -45.21 -9.44
CA LYS A 3 -50.99 -46.16 -8.49
C LYS A 3 -50.75 -47.59 -9.04
N LYS A 4 -49.50 -48.06 -9.02
CA LYS A 4 -48.97 -49.04 -8.04
C LYS A 4 -47.50 -49.42 -8.29
N TYR A 5 -46.75 -49.52 -7.20
CA TYR A 5 -45.42 -50.10 -7.05
C TYR A 5 -45.46 -51.63 -7.13
N LEU A 6 -44.32 -52.26 -7.46
CA LEU A 6 -43.93 -53.58 -6.94
C LEU A 6 -42.41 -53.70 -6.83
N ILE A 7 -41.99 -54.27 -5.70
CA ILE A 7 -40.65 -54.48 -5.15
C ILE A 7 -40.35 -56.00 -5.25
N ILE A 8 -39.09 -56.38 -4.98
CA ILE A 8 -38.57 -57.71 -4.53
C ILE A 8 -38.16 -58.60 -5.74
N SER A 9 -37.01 -59.27 -5.82
CA SER A 9 -36.22 -59.98 -4.81
C SER A 9 -34.76 -60.17 -5.21
N SER A 10 -33.90 -60.13 -4.20
CA SER A 10 -32.56 -60.71 -4.12
C SER A 10 -32.55 -62.20 -4.46
N ILE A 11 -31.53 -62.67 -5.19
CA ILE A 11 -31.03 -64.05 -5.11
C ILE A 11 -29.52 -64.00 -4.89
N THR A 12 -29.15 -64.45 -3.70
CA THR A 12 -27.82 -64.89 -3.29
C THR A 12 -27.39 -66.10 -4.11
N LEU A 13 -26.16 -66.09 -4.66
CA LEU A 13 -25.43 -67.32 -4.89
C LEU A 13 -24.03 -67.21 -4.28
N SER A 14 -23.77 -68.13 -3.37
CA SER A 14 -22.59 -68.29 -2.56
C SER A 14 -21.56 -69.21 -3.21
N LEU A 15 -20.31 -68.95 -2.83
CA LEU A 15 -19.15 -69.85 -2.78
C LEU A 15 -18.58 -70.43 -4.09
N GLY A 16 -17.37 -69.95 -4.39
CA GLY A 16 -16.34 -70.67 -5.13
C GLY A 16 -14.97 -70.09 -4.77
N PHE A 17 -14.53 -70.28 -3.53
CA PHE A 17 -13.16 -69.96 -3.11
C PHE A 17 -12.19 -70.87 -3.86
N LEU A 18 -11.48 -70.32 -4.83
CA LEU A 18 -10.23 -70.89 -5.35
C LEU A 18 -9.09 -70.24 -4.58
N ILE A 19 -8.57 -70.99 -3.59
CA ILE A 19 -7.31 -70.67 -2.92
C ILE A 19 -6.20 -71.03 -3.90
N THR A 20 -5.76 -70.06 -4.70
CA THR A 20 -4.43 -70.14 -5.31
C THR A 20 -3.42 -69.75 -4.24
N ALA A 21 -2.61 -70.72 -3.81
CA ALA A 21 -1.43 -70.46 -3.02
C ALA A 21 -0.47 -69.59 -3.85
N VAL A 22 -0.51 -68.27 -3.63
CA VAL A 22 0.57 -67.38 -4.02
C VAL A 22 1.62 -67.49 -2.94
N ALA A 23 2.78 -68.04 -3.30
CA ALA A 23 3.96 -67.95 -2.46
C ALA A 23 4.32 -66.47 -2.34
N CYS A 24 4.04 -65.87 -1.18
CA CYS A 24 4.58 -64.55 -0.83
C CYS A 24 6.09 -64.70 -0.69
N THR A 25 6.84 -64.35 -1.74
CA THR A 25 8.19 -63.87 -1.54
C THR A 25 8.08 -62.60 -0.71
N THR A 26 8.51 -62.67 0.54
CA THR A 26 8.69 -61.48 1.38
C THR A 26 9.86 -60.69 0.81
N GLU A 27 9.61 -59.93 -0.26
CA GLU A 27 10.40 -58.74 -0.52
C GLU A 27 10.04 -57.77 0.60
N ASN A 28 11.01 -57.46 1.45
CA ASN A 28 10.86 -56.35 2.38
C ASN A 28 10.47 -55.13 1.54
N PRO A 29 9.33 -54.47 1.81
CA PRO A 29 9.01 -53.23 1.11
C PRO A 29 10.19 -52.29 1.36
N GLU A 30 10.81 -51.83 0.27
CA GLU A 30 11.80 -50.77 0.38
C GLU A 30 11.14 -49.64 1.18
N PRO A 31 11.85 -49.10 2.19
CA PRO A 31 11.31 -48.00 2.97
C PRO A 31 10.86 -46.91 2.01
N PRO A 32 9.65 -46.33 2.19
CA PRO A 32 9.10 -45.36 1.26
C PRO A 32 10.17 -44.30 0.99
N GLU A 33 10.53 -44.14 -0.28
CA GLU A 33 11.53 -43.19 -0.73
C GLU A 33 11.19 -41.86 -0.06
N LYS A 34 12.09 -41.37 0.81
CA LYS A 34 11.84 -40.15 1.57
C LYS A 34 11.38 -39.10 0.56
N PRO A 35 10.22 -38.45 0.75
CA PRO A 35 9.72 -37.48 -0.20
C PRO A 35 10.85 -36.51 -0.50
N LYS A 36 11.28 -36.50 -1.77
CA LYS A 36 12.33 -35.64 -2.26
C LYS A 36 11.92 -34.24 -1.81
N LYS A 37 12.69 -33.62 -0.90
CA LYS A 37 12.45 -32.23 -0.50
C LYS A 37 12.43 -31.45 -1.82
N LEU A 38 11.27 -30.91 -2.20
CA LEU A 38 11.25 -29.93 -3.25
C LEU A 38 12.19 -28.81 -2.81
N ASP A 39 13.12 -28.45 -3.67
CA ASP A 39 13.89 -27.24 -3.46
C ASP A 39 12.89 -26.09 -3.25
N PRO A 40 13.08 -25.25 -2.22
CA PRO A 40 12.15 -24.17 -1.95
C PRO A 40 12.02 -23.30 -3.20
N VAL A 41 10.79 -23.03 -3.62
CA VAL A 41 10.52 -22.13 -4.74
C VAL A 41 11.12 -20.78 -4.38
N LYS A 42 12.18 -20.36 -5.08
CA LYS A 42 12.81 -19.07 -4.86
C LYS A 42 11.89 -17.97 -5.38
N ILE A 43 11.15 -17.35 -4.48
CA ILE A 43 10.32 -16.19 -4.78
C ILE A 43 11.27 -14.99 -4.97
N PRO A 44 11.02 -14.08 -5.94
CA PRO A 44 11.80 -12.86 -6.08
C PRO A 44 11.80 -12.03 -4.79
N GLU A 45 12.93 -11.41 -4.46
CA GLU A 45 13.06 -10.51 -3.31
C GLU A 45 13.29 -9.08 -3.81
N ILE A 46 12.47 -8.15 -3.33
CA ILE A 46 12.54 -6.72 -3.64
C ILE A 46 12.83 -5.98 -2.34
N GLU A 47 14.09 -5.59 -2.16
CA GLU A 47 14.56 -4.74 -1.05
C GLU A 47 14.11 -3.28 -1.23
N LYS A 48 14.04 -2.83 -2.49
CA LYS A 48 13.70 -1.46 -2.87
C LYS A 48 13.26 -1.42 -4.32
N GLY A 49 12.17 -0.70 -4.59
CA GLY A 49 11.68 -0.60 -5.95
C GLY A 49 10.47 0.32 -6.08
N ALA A 50 10.18 0.69 -7.33
CA ALA A 50 9.06 1.56 -7.64
C ALA A 50 8.52 1.23 -9.04
N ALA A 51 7.21 1.13 -9.19
CA ALA A 51 6.57 0.72 -10.43
C ALA A 51 5.18 1.34 -10.60
N LEU A 52 4.76 1.44 -11.87
CA LEU A 52 3.40 1.80 -12.28
C LEU A 52 2.62 0.53 -12.63
N PHE A 53 1.36 0.49 -12.23
CA PHE A 53 0.42 -0.59 -12.53
C PHE A 53 -0.89 0.00 -13.08
N GLU A 54 -1.42 -0.63 -14.12
CA GLU A 54 -2.80 -0.44 -14.55
C GLU A 54 -3.68 -1.36 -13.71
N LYS A 55 -4.72 -0.82 -13.09
CA LYS A 55 -5.61 -1.54 -12.17
C LYS A 55 -7.06 -1.25 -12.53
N SER A 56 -7.96 -2.07 -11.99
CA SER A 56 -9.40 -1.87 -12.11
C SER A 56 -10.05 -2.09 -10.75
N THR A 57 -11.06 -1.28 -10.47
CA THR A 57 -11.91 -1.44 -9.29
C THR A 57 -12.77 -2.71 -9.40
N THR A 58 -13.45 -3.08 -8.32
CA THR A 58 -14.40 -4.20 -8.32
C THR A 58 -15.57 -3.99 -9.27
N ASP A 59 -15.92 -2.72 -9.57
CA ASP A 59 -16.90 -2.33 -10.59
C ASP A 59 -16.29 -2.03 -11.97
N ASN A 60 -15.08 -2.54 -12.24
CA ASN A 60 -14.36 -2.45 -13.53
C ASN A 60 -14.03 -1.04 -14.01
N LYS A 61 -13.89 -0.07 -13.11
CA LYS A 61 -13.41 1.27 -13.45
C LYS A 61 -11.87 1.29 -13.42
N PRO A 62 -11.21 1.82 -14.46
CA PRO A 62 -9.76 1.83 -14.54
C PRO A 62 -9.16 2.89 -13.61
N TYR A 63 -7.97 2.61 -13.10
CA TYR A 63 -7.11 3.61 -12.45
C TYR A 63 -5.65 3.20 -12.61
N LEU A 64 -4.73 4.16 -12.50
CA LEU A 64 -3.29 3.87 -12.45
C LEU A 64 -2.83 3.88 -11.01
N GLN A 65 -1.93 2.97 -10.65
CA GLN A 65 -1.38 2.84 -9.32
C GLN A 65 0.15 2.90 -9.36
N LEU A 66 0.72 3.82 -8.58
CA LEU A 66 2.14 4.01 -8.37
C LEU A 66 2.48 3.41 -7.01
N ASN A 67 3.29 2.37 -7.01
CA ASN A 67 3.75 1.74 -5.79
C ASN A 67 5.25 1.95 -5.62
N THR A 68 5.65 2.28 -4.40
CA THR A 68 7.06 2.36 -4.00
C THR A 68 7.29 1.46 -2.80
N TRP A 69 8.49 0.89 -2.69
CA TRP A 69 8.99 0.13 -1.55
C TRP A 69 10.37 0.67 -1.16
N SER A 70 10.56 0.97 0.13
CA SER A 70 11.81 1.51 0.69
C SER A 70 12.19 2.91 0.18
N TYR A 71 11.19 3.75 -0.13
CA TYR A 71 11.33 5.17 -0.46
C TYR A 71 10.70 6.10 0.59
N LEU A 72 10.86 5.75 1.87
CA LEU A 72 10.22 6.38 3.04
C LEU A 72 10.57 7.84 3.34
N LYS A 73 11.38 8.49 2.50
CA LYS A 73 11.70 9.92 2.63
C LYS A 73 11.14 10.74 1.48
N PHE A 74 10.58 10.10 0.46
CA PHE A 74 9.95 10.75 -0.67
C PHE A 74 8.44 10.49 -0.67
N THR A 75 7.68 11.52 -1.01
CA THR A 75 6.23 11.46 -1.22
C THR A 75 5.84 12.45 -2.33
N PHE A 76 4.71 12.22 -2.99
CA PHE A 76 4.20 13.15 -3.98
C PHE A 76 3.54 14.38 -3.33
N SER A 77 2.89 14.20 -2.19
CA SER A 77 2.40 15.26 -1.30
C SER A 77 3.48 15.72 -0.31
N ASP A 78 3.23 16.73 0.53
CA ASP A 78 4.16 17.09 1.62
C ASP A 78 4.02 16.16 2.85
N PHE A 79 3.19 15.12 2.77
CA PHE A 79 2.69 14.33 3.90
C PHE A 79 2.63 12.82 3.60
N TYR A 80 2.34 12.01 4.61
CA TYR A 80 1.92 10.61 4.43
C TYR A 80 0.45 10.48 4.79
N TRP A 81 -0.41 10.02 3.88
CA TRP A 81 -1.81 9.74 4.23
C TRP A 81 -1.87 8.41 4.99
N VAL A 82 -2.49 8.39 6.17
CA VAL A 82 -2.64 7.19 6.99
C VAL A 82 -4.10 6.78 7.23
N PHE A 83 -4.32 5.48 7.45
CA PHE A 83 -5.59 4.91 7.94
C PHE A 83 -5.50 4.63 9.44
N GLU A 84 -6.50 5.08 10.20
CA GLU A 84 -6.43 5.22 11.67
C GLU A 84 -6.73 3.99 12.52
N ASN A 85 -7.01 2.82 11.93
CA ASN A 85 -7.31 1.62 12.73
C ASN A 85 -6.16 1.24 13.69
N TYR A 86 -4.98 1.84 13.52
CA TYR A 86 -3.80 1.66 14.34
C TYR A 86 -3.45 2.87 15.21
N TRP A 87 -4.37 3.79 15.51
CA TRP A 87 -4.08 4.90 16.43
C TRP A 87 -5.31 5.21 17.27
N ILE A 88 -5.25 4.91 18.57
CA ILE A 88 -6.36 5.17 19.50
C ILE A 88 -6.19 6.57 20.09
N GLU A 89 -7.21 7.42 19.97
CA GLU A 89 -7.27 8.66 20.74
C GLU A 89 -7.54 8.32 22.21
N ASN A 90 -6.61 8.67 23.10
CA ASN A 90 -6.85 8.54 24.53
C ASN A 90 -7.74 9.70 25.04
N SER A 91 -8.19 9.59 26.30
CA SER A 91 -9.05 10.56 26.97
C SER A 91 -8.51 12.00 27.02
N ASN A 92 -7.23 12.21 26.68
CA ASN A 92 -6.58 13.52 26.66
C ASN A 92 -6.44 14.08 25.24
N GLY A 93 -7.12 13.49 24.25
CA GLY A 93 -7.03 13.88 22.84
C GLY A 93 -5.69 13.53 22.18
N ARG A 94 -4.92 12.59 22.77
CA ARG A 94 -3.63 12.16 22.23
C ARG A 94 -3.76 10.79 21.57
N PHE A 95 -3.27 10.69 20.34
CA PHE A 95 -3.20 9.43 19.60
C PHE A 95 -2.00 8.61 20.08
N VAL A 96 -2.29 7.39 20.53
CA VAL A 96 -1.29 6.38 20.89
C VAL A 96 -1.35 5.22 19.92
N GLU A 97 -0.19 4.63 19.64
CA GLU A 97 -0.13 3.37 18.90
C GLU A 97 -0.83 2.30 19.76
N PRO A 98 -1.82 1.58 19.24
CA PRO A 98 -2.39 0.45 19.94
C PRO A 98 -1.26 -0.54 20.12
N ARG A 99 -1.08 -1.00 21.36
CA ARG A 99 -0.20 -2.13 21.61
C ARG A 99 -0.74 -3.31 20.79
N PRO A 100 0.13 -4.09 20.12
CA PRO A 100 -0.26 -5.13 19.16
C PRO A 100 -1.18 -6.24 19.71
N TYR A 101 -1.50 -6.25 21.00
CA TYR A 101 -2.22 -7.31 21.71
C TYR A 101 -3.66 -6.98 22.11
N HIS A 102 -4.19 -5.79 21.78
CA HIS A 102 -5.54 -5.38 22.17
C HIS A 102 -6.37 -4.83 21.00
N TYR A 103 -6.29 -5.48 19.85
CA TYR A 103 -7.28 -5.26 18.80
C TYR A 103 -8.46 -6.21 19.04
N ASN A 104 -9.49 -5.72 19.72
CA ASN A 104 -10.78 -6.40 19.70
C ASN A 104 -11.40 -6.11 18.32
N GLU A 105 -11.54 -7.13 17.48
CA GLU A 105 -12.17 -7.05 16.15
C GLU A 105 -13.66 -6.65 16.20
N GLU A 106 -14.24 -6.45 17.38
CA GLU A 106 -15.68 -6.28 17.58
C GLU A 106 -16.17 -4.82 17.65
N GLU A 107 -15.30 -3.80 17.67
CA GLU A 107 -15.78 -2.42 17.57
C GLU A 107 -15.77 -1.94 16.12
N ASP A 108 -16.99 -1.67 15.64
CA ASP A 108 -17.43 -0.91 14.44
C ASP A 108 -16.86 0.54 14.44
N SER A 109 -15.60 0.68 14.82
CA SER A 109 -14.87 1.93 14.91
C SER A 109 -14.76 2.51 13.51
N LYS A 110 -15.47 3.62 13.30
CA LYS A 110 -15.40 4.39 12.06
C LYS A 110 -13.95 4.69 11.77
N ILE A 111 -13.42 4.11 10.71
CA ILE A 111 -12.09 4.41 10.20
C ILE A 111 -12.04 5.92 9.94
N SER A 112 -11.21 6.62 10.71
CA SER A 112 -10.96 8.03 10.43
C SER A 112 -10.03 8.12 9.22
N VAL A 113 -10.67 8.47 8.13
CA VAL A 113 -10.15 8.52 6.77
C VAL A 113 -9.95 9.99 6.38
N GLY A 114 -9.04 10.68 7.05
CA GLY A 114 -8.96 12.13 6.89
C GLY A 114 -7.67 12.73 7.43
N ARG A 115 -6.63 11.92 7.58
CA ARG A 115 -5.45 12.30 8.33
C ARG A 115 -4.15 11.95 7.65
N PHE A 116 -3.13 12.65 8.09
CA PHE A 116 -1.80 12.49 7.58
C PHE A 116 -0.75 12.54 8.69
N LEU A 117 0.40 11.91 8.42
CA LEU A 117 1.61 12.09 9.21
C LEU A 117 2.53 13.11 8.57
N LYS A 118 3.14 13.93 9.41
CA LYS A 118 4.26 14.77 9.02
C LYS A 118 5.53 13.94 8.83
N LYS A 119 6.33 14.32 7.84
CA LYS A 119 7.69 13.87 7.63
C LYS A 119 8.60 14.44 8.70
N ASP A 120 9.38 13.56 9.30
CA ASP A 120 10.42 13.93 10.24
C ASP A 120 11.53 14.73 9.52
N GLY A 121 11.94 15.85 10.11
CA GLY A 121 12.95 16.76 9.55
C GLY A 121 12.53 17.55 8.30
N TRP A 122 11.27 17.44 7.85
CA TRP A 122 10.79 18.23 6.70
C TRP A 122 10.49 19.66 7.11
N ASN A 123 10.92 20.61 6.28
CA ASN A 123 10.63 22.02 6.48
C ASN A 123 9.23 22.36 5.95
N TYR A 124 8.29 22.53 6.88
CA TYR A 124 6.91 22.92 6.61
C TYR A 124 6.78 24.44 6.73
N GLU A 125 6.19 25.09 5.73
CA GLU A 125 6.04 26.54 5.70
C GLU A 125 5.04 27.05 6.75
N SER A 126 3.94 26.31 6.95
CA SER A 126 2.81 26.74 7.79
C SER A 126 2.57 25.85 9.01
N LEU A 127 3.29 24.74 9.14
CA LEU A 127 3.22 23.85 10.30
C LEU A 127 4.56 23.91 11.03
N PRO A 128 4.57 23.88 12.38
CA PRO A 128 5.82 23.84 13.15
C PRO A 128 6.71 22.70 12.64
N SER A 129 8.03 22.84 12.59
CA SER A 129 8.90 21.71 12.27
C SER A 129 8.72 20.59 13.29
N PHE A 130 8.98 19.35 12.88
CA PHE A 130 8.95 18.19 13.77
C PHE A 130 10.29 17.46 13.64
N THR A 131 10.91 17.21 14.78
CA THR A 131 12.18 16.48 14.93
C THR A 131 12.02 15.53 16.12
N GLY A 132 11.84 14.23 15.88
CA GLY A 132 11.62 13.30 17.00
C GLY A 132 11.27 11.88 16.58
N LEU A 133 12.25 10.98 16.59
CA LEU A 133 12.06 9.53 16.47
C LEU A 133 12.00 8.79 17.82
N HIS A 134 12.20 9.48 18.95
CA HIS A 134 12.54 8.82 20.22
C HIS A 134 11.56 8.98 21.37
N ASP A 135 10.41 9.63 21.19
CA ASP A 135 9.46 9.79 22.29
C ASP A 135 8.07 9.26 21.92
N SER A 136 7.75 8.08 22.46
CA SER A 136 6.47 7.37 22.26
C SER A 136 5.25 8.15 22.75
N GLY A 137 5.44 9.29 23.44
CA GLY A 137 4.38 10.21 23.82
C GLY A 137 3.98 11.25 22.76
N GLU A 138 4.71 11.36 21.64
CA GLU A 138 4.55 12.45 20.65
C GLU A 138 3.79 12.09 19.37
N THR A 139 3.27 10.87 19.21
CA THR A 139 2.59 10.49 17.96
C THR A 139 1.33 11.31 17.68
N ALA A 140 0.66 11.79 18.73
CA ALA A 140 -0.42 12.77 18.64
C ALA A 140 -0.02 14.09 17.96
N LYS A 141 1.27 14.48 18.01
CA LYS A 141 1.78 15.68 17.31
C LYS A 141 2.09 15.41 15.83
N ARG A 142 2.26 14.14 15.45
CA ARG A 142 2.59 13.72 14.07
C ARG A 142 1.35 13.56 13.22
N LEU A 143 0.28 13.02 13.80
CA LEU A 143 -1.01 12.81 13.15
C LEU A 143 -1.82 14.10 13.12
N ARG A 144 -2.24 14.49 11.92
CA ARG A 144 -2.87 15.79 11.62
C ARG A 144 -4.09 15.61 10.76
N ASN A 145 -5.04 16.53 10.86
CA ASN A 145 -6.26 16.50 10.04
C ASN A 145 -6.00 17.09 8.66
N PHE A 146 -6.64 16.58 7.61
CA PHE A 146 -6.52 17.13 6.25
C PHE A 146 -6.83 18.62 6.16
N SER A 147 -7.68 19.17 7.05
CA SER A 147 -7.93 20.62 7.14
C SER A 147 -6.67 21.45 7.41
N GLU A 148 -5.62 20.87 8.01
CA GLU A 148 -4.33 21.54 8.21
C GLU A 148 -3.53 21.68 6.91
N GLN A 149 -3.95 21.04 5.81
CA GLN A 149 -3.36 21.20 4.48
C GLN A 149 -3.89 22.42 3.71
N ASN A 150 -4.86 23.18 4.25
CA ASN A 150 -5.50 24.33 3.58
C ASN A 150 -4.52 25.34 2.98
N SER A 151 -3.43 25.63 3.71
CA SER A 151 -2.42 26.63 3.32
C SER A 151 -1.43 26.13 2.27
N TYR A 152 -1.42 24.84 1.96
CA TYR A 152 -0.49 24.26 0.99
C TYR A 152 -1.05 24.37 -0.43
N PRO A 153 -0.20 24.58 -1.43
CA PRO A 153 -0.61 24.47 -2.83
C PRO A 153 -1.32 23.14 -3.13
N ASN A 154 -2.39 23.16 -3.93
CA ASN A 154 -3.22 21.98 -4.17
C ASN A 154 -2.43 20.76 -4.66
N TYR A 155 -1.42 20.95 -5.51
CA TYR A 155 -0.57 19.86 -6.00
C TYR A 155 0.29 19.19 -4.91
N LEU A 156 0.43 19.82 -3.74
CA LEU A 156 1.14 19.30 -2.57
C LEU A 156 0.23 18.62 -1.55
N LYS A 157 -1.09 18.75 -1.71
CA LYS A 157 -2.08 18.10 -0.85
C LYS A 157 -2.23 16.61 -1.19
N SER A 158 -2.82 15.86 -0.26
CA SER A 158 -2.99 14.39 -0.36
C SER A 158 -3.82 13.96 -1.57
N ILE A 159 -4.75 14.81 -2.01
CA ILE A 159 -5.51 14.62 -3.26
C ILE A 159 -5.42 15.91 -4.08
N SER A 160 -5.10 15.79 -5.37
CA SER A 160 -5.05 16.95 -6.27
C SER A 160 -5.53 16.62 -7.67
N LEU A 161 -6.07 17.61 -8.38
CA LEU A 161 -6.41 17.49 -9.80
C LEU A 161 -5.17 17.71 -10.69
N VAL A 162 -5.09 16.93 -11.77
CA VAL A 162 -4.06 16.99 -12.81
C VAL A 162 -4.74 16.98 -14.18
N LYS A 163 -4.61 18.08 -14.93
CA LYS A 163 -5.34 18.28 -16.20
C LYS A 163 -4.47 18.17 -17.45
N ASN A 164 -3.14 18.21 -17.29
CA ASN A 164 -2.20 18.23 -18.40
C ASN A 164 -0.80 17.80 -17.94
N GLU A 165 0.13 17.69 -18.89
CA GLU A 165 1.51 17.31 -18.62
C GLU A 165 2.26 18.27 -17.68
N ALA A 166 2.02 19.58 -17.77
CA ALA A 166 2.70 20.55 -16.92
C ALA A 166 2.28 20.38 -15.45
N GLU A 167 0.98 20.20 -15.22
CA GLU A 167 0.44 19.86 -13.90
C GLU A 167 0.91 18.49 -13.42
N LEU A 168 1.05 17.50 -14.32
CA LEU A 168 1.59 16.18 -13.97
C LEU A 168 3.04 16.29 -13.49
N LYS A 169 3.91 17.00 -14.22
CA LYS A 169 5.30 17.23 -13.80
C LYS A 169 5.36 17.87 -12.41
N LYS A 170 4.49 18.85 -12.17
CA LYS A 170 4.38 19.52 -10.88
C LYS A 170 3.91 18.57 -9.77
N ALA A 171 2.86 17.81 -10.00
CA ALA A 171 2.32 16.85 -9.05
C ALA A 171 3.27 15.67 -8.77
N LEU A 172 4.13 15.33 -9.73
CA LEU A 172 5.22 14.36 -9.61
C LEU A 172 6.49 14.95 -9.00
N ARG A 173 6.53 16.23 -8.59
CA ARG A 173 7.71 16.88 -7.99
C ARG A 173 8.91 16.97 -8.92
N LEU A 174 8.69 17.08 -10.22
CA LEU A 174 9.74 17.13 -11.24
C LEU A 174 10.13 18.57 -11.65
N ASN A 175 9.60 19.59 -10.97
CA ASN A 175 10.04 20.97 -11.14
C ASN A 175 11.28 21.26 -10.28
N ASP A 176 12.01 22.32 -10.65
CA ASP A 176 13.28 22.65 -9.99
C ASP A 176 13.10 23.01 -8.50
N ASP A 177 12.03 23.71 -8.15
CA ASP A 177 11.76 24.14 -6.76
C ASP A 177 11.59 22.92 -5.83
N ASP A 178 10.77 21.95 -6.24
CA ASP A 178 10.53 20.72 -5.48
C ASP A 178 11.79 19.84 -5.43
N GLN A 179 12.52 19.71 -6.54
CA GLN A 179 13.77 18.97 -6.59
C GLN A 179 14.82 19.56 -5.64
N ASN A 180 14.95 20.89 -5.61
CA ASN A 180 15.84 21.60 -4.69
C ASN A 180 15.41 21.46 -3.22
N LYS A 181 14.10 21.51 -2.95
CA LYS A 181 13.54 21.26 -1.62
C LYS A 181 13.88 19.85 -1.13
N TYR A 182 13.70 18.84 -1.98
CA TYR A 182 14.03 17.46 -1.66
C TYR A 182 15.53 17.22 -1.50
N LEU A 183 16.37 17.78 -2.37
CA LEU A 183 17.82 17.66 -2.25
C LEU A 183 18.30 18.22 -0.90
N SER A 184 17.77 19.38 -0.50
CA SER A 184 18.09 20.00 0.80
C SER A 184 17.66 19.10 1.96
N TYR A 185 16.46 18.54 1.89
CA TYR A 185 15.95 17.60 2.88
C TYR A 185 16.80 16.33 2.99
N PHE A 186 17.16 15.71 1.87
CA PHE A 186 17.97 14.49 1.87
C PHE A 186 19.40 14.73 2.35
N LYS A 187 20.00 15.89 2.04
CA LYS A 187 21.30 16.29 2.59
C LYS A 187 21.27 16.42 4.12
N ALA A 188 20.21 16.99 4.68
CA ALA A 188 20.06 17.09 6.13
C ALA A 188 20.05 15.69 6.77
N ILE A 189 19.30 14.75 6.19
CA ILE A 189 19.26 13.36 6.63
C ILE A 189 20.63 12.67 6.50
N GLU A 190 21.31 12.83 5.36
CA GLU A 190 22.64 12.24 5.15
C GLU A 190 23.65 12.79 6.16
N ASN A 191 23.67 14.10 6.41
CA ASN A 191 24.60 14.70 7.37
C ASN A 191 24.40 14.18 8.80
N GLU A 192 23.15 13.93 9.21
CA GLU A 192 22.86 13.30 10.50
C GLU A 192 23.37 11.85 10.57
N ASN A 193 23.22 11.09 9.47
CA ASN A 193 23.75 9.74 9.36
C ASN A 193 25.29 9.72 9.25
N GLN A 194 25.89 10.73 8.63
CA GLN A 194 27.34 10.84 8.43
C GLN A 194 28.11 11.13 9.72
N LYS A 195 27.47 11.77 10.71
CA LYS A 195 28.01 11.80 12.09
C LYS A 195 28.30 10.39 12.62
N LYS A 196 27.70 9.35 12.01
CA LYS A 196 27.96 7.93 12.27
C LYS A 196 28.91 7.28 11.24
N ASN A 197 28.99 7.77 9.98
CA ASN A 197 29.82 7.20 8.89
C ASN A 197 30.43 8.28 7.95
N LYS A 198 31.75 8.27 7.71
CA LYS A 198 32.49 9.30 6.94
C LYS A 198 32.40 9.14 5.41
N THR A 199 31.24 9.34 4.77
CA THR A 199 31.19 9.36 3.30
C THR A 199 30.29 10.46 2.76
N ASP A 200 30.89 11.43 2.07
CA ASP A 200 30.18 12.47 1.33
C ASP A 200 29.68 11.93 -0.01
N LEU A 201 28.35 11.98 -0.19
CA LEU A 201 27.70 11.62 -1.44
C LEU A 201 27.52 12.88 -2.31
N SER A 202 27.65 12.73 -3.64
CA SER A 202 27.29 13.80 -4.57
C SER A 202 25.78 14.02 -4.59
N ASN A 203 25.33 15.18 -5.10
CA ASN A 203 23.91 15.50 -5.20
C ASN A 203 23.16 14.43 -6.02
N GLU A 204 23.75 13.97 -7.12
CA GLU A 204 23.16 12.96 -8.00
C GLU A 204 22.96 11.64 -7.28
N LYS A 205 23.96 11.19 -6.50
CA LYS A 205 23.87 9.97 -5.70
C LYS A 205 22.84 10.09 -4.57
N ILE A 206 22.70 11.27 -3.97
CA ILE A 206 21.66 11.53 -2.96
C ILE A 206 20.28 11.40 -3.59
N LEU A 207 20.07 12.03 -4.76
CA LEU A 207 18.78 11.97 -5.45
C LEU A 207 18.46 10.56 -5.92
N GLU A 208 19.41 9.83 -6.51
CA GLU A 208 19.25 8.43 -6.91
C GLU A 208 18.90 7.52 -5.72
N LYS A 209 19.52 7.77 -4.55
CA LYS A 209 19.24 7.02 -3.33
C LYS A 209 17.81 7.25 -2.82
N TYR A 210 17.23 8.43 -2.95
CA TYR A 210 15.98 8.77 -2.27
C TYR A 210 14.76 8.99 -3.16
N LEU A 211 14.94 9.29 -4.45
CA LEU A 211 13.83 9.46 -5.39
C LEU A 211 13.42 8.12 -6.02
N PRO A 212 12.11 7.87 -6.22
CA PRO A 212 11.62 6.60 -6.73
C PRO A 212 11.72 6.47 -8.26
N TRP A 213 12.45 7.35 -8.93
CA TRP A 213 12.50 7.39 -10.38
C TRP A 213 13.37 6.26 -10.91
N SER A 214 12.78 5.44 -11.77
CA SER A 214 13.38 4.23 -12.31
C SER A 214 12.91 3.98 -13.74
N LYS A 215 13.38 2.89 -14.35
CA LYS A 215 12.88 2.45 -15.66
C LYS A 215 11.40 2.05 -15.62
N THR A 216 10.90 1.59 -14.47
CA THR A 216 9.52 1.12 -14.26
C THR A 216 8.62 2.19 -13.66
N LEU A 217 9.19 3.30 -13.18
CA LEU A 217 8.45 4.47 -12.71
C LEU A 217 9.17 5.76 -13.10
N ASN A 218 8.70 6.40 -14.17
CA ASN A 218 9.18 7.71 -14.63
C ASN A 218 8.04 8.46 -15.35
N LEU A 219 8.27 9.73 -15.66
CA LEU A 219 7.29 10.60 -16.32
C LEU A 219 6.76 10.00 -17.63
N ASP A 220 7.64 9.49 -18.49
CA ASP A 220 7.25 8.96 -19.81
C ASP A 220 6.37 7.71 -19.68
N THR A 221 6.71 6.84 -18.73
CA THR A 221 5.94 5.63 -18.42
C THR A 221 4.55 6.00 -17.89
N ILE A 222 4.46 6.99 -16.99
CA ILE A 222 3.18 7.47 -16.47
C ILE A 222 2.35 8.10 -17.60
N LYS A 223 2.94 9.01 -18.37
CA LYS A 223 2.26 9.71 -19.48
C LYS A 223 1.73 8.75 -20.54
N LYS A 224 2.49 7.71 -20.89
CA LYS A 224 2.07 6.72 -21.90
C LYS A 224 0.76 6.00 -21.51
N ASN A 225 0.47 5.91 -20.22
CA ASN A 225 -0.72 5.26 -19.68
C ASN A 225 -1.84 6.27 -19.32
N MET A 226 -1.63 7.56 -19.60
CA MET A 226 -2.63 8.62 -19.39
C MET A 226 -3.14 9.15 -20.72
N ASP A 227 -4.41 9.55 -20.75
CA ASP A 227 -5.05 10.18 -21.88
C ASP A 227 -5.67 11.52 -21.45
N PHE A 228 -4.83 12.56 -21.47
CA PHE A 228 -5.24 13.92 -21.15
C PHE A 228 -6.21 14.53 -22.18
N SER A 229 -6.47 13.86 -23.31
CA SER A 229 -7.43 14.33 -24.30
C SER A 229 -8.85 14.05 -23.84
N ASN A 230 -9.08 12.87 -23.25
CA ASN A 230 -10.38 12.41 -22.79
C ASN A 230 -10.59 12.57 -21.28
N TYR A 231 -9.51 12.67 -20.49
CA TYR A 231 -9.59 12.68 -19.04
C TYR A 231 -8.77 13.80 -18.39
N ASP A 232 -9.27 14.28 -17.25
CA ASP A 232 -8.43 14.82 -16.18
C ASP A 232 -8.24 13.71 -15.14
N TYR A 233 -7.31 13.90 -14.19
CA TYR A 233 -7.00 12.87 -13.21
C TYR A 233 -6.97 13.45 -11.80
N LEU A 234 -7.63 12.78 -10.86
CA LEU A 234 -7.38 13.00 -9.44
C LEU A 234 -6.21 12.12 -9.01
N PHE A 235 -5.17 12.77 -8.50
CA PHE A 235 -4.01 12.10 -7.95
C PHE A 235 -4.14 11.98 -6.44
N VAL A 236 -4.43 10.77 -5.99
CA VAL A 236 -4.55 10.36 -4.58
C VAL A 236 -3.18 9.85 -4.15
N LYS A 237 -2.56 10.43 -3.13
CA LYS A 237 -1.11 10.29 -2.92
C LYS A 237 -0.75 9.68 -1.57
N ASP A 238 0.35 8.95 -1.61
CA ASP A 238 1.16 8.55 -0.45
C ASP A 238 0.38 7.85 0.64
N LEU A 239 -0.54 6.96 0.26
CA LEU A 239 -1.26 6.12 1.20
C LEU A 239 -0.29 5.14 1.82
N TYR A 240 -0.10 5.36 3.12
CA TYR A 240 0.67 4.60 4.05
C TYR A 240 -0.30 3.77 4.88
N SER A 241 -0.30 2.46 4.65
CA SER A 241 -1.03 1.55 5.53
C SER A 241 -0.10 1.09 6.65
N LEU A 242 -0.68 0.52 7.70
CA LEU A 242 0.02 0.09 8.93
C LEU A 242 -0.07 -1.43 9.13
N LYS A 243 -0.83 -2.14 8.29
CA LYS A 243 -0.88 -3.62 8.09
C LYS A 243 0.38 -4.20 7.39
N GLY A 244 1.57 -4.09 7.98
CA GLY A 244 2.83 -4.56 7.36
C GLY A 244 3.40 -5.80 8.04
N GLY A 245 3.94 -6.74 7.27
CA GLY A 245 4.80 -7.80 7.82
C GLY A 245 6.21 -7.25 8.12
N PRO A 246 6.98 -7.87 9.03
CA PRO A 246 8.27 -7.38 9.49
C PRO A 246 9.42 -7.56 8.48
N HIS A 247 9.12 -7.95 7.25
CA HIS A 247 10.14 -8.31 6.29
C HIS A 247 10.78 -7.07 5.67
N ASP A 248 12.10 -7.09 5.55
CA ASP A 248 12.83 -6.04 4.84
C ASP A 248 12.45 -6.00 3.35
N ASN A 249 11.98 -7.14 2.82
CA ASN A 249 11.77 -7.43 1.42
C ASN A 249 10.33 -7.83 1.14
N ILE A 250 9.88 -7.58 -0.09
CA ILE A 250 8.59 -8.07 -0.63
C ILE A 250 8.85 -8.91 -1.87
N ALA A 251 7.88 -9.75 -2.23
CA ALA A 251 7.92 -10.46 -3.50
C ALA A 251 7.18 -9.77 -4.66
N ASP A 252 6.26 -8.86 -4.37
CA ASP A 252 5.38 -8.27 -5.38
C ASP A 252 5.09 -6.78 -5.11
N LEU A 253 5.57 -5.92 -6.01
CA LEU A 253 5.31 -4.49 -5.96
C LEU A 253 3.86 -4.10 -6.28
N SER A 254 3.05 -5.00 -6.84
CA SER A 254 1.66 -4.72 -7.26
C SER A 254 0.63 -4.78 -6.12
N LYS A 255 1.03 -5.24 -4.93
CA LYS A 255 0.22 -5.39 -3.71
C LYS A 255 0.12 -4.07 -2.93
N GLY A 256 -0.61 -4.10 -1.81
CA GLY A 256 -0.79 -2.98 -0.92
C GLY A 256 -2.21 -2.39 -0.95
N VAL A 257 -2.33 -1.11 -0.64
CA VAL A 257 -3.61 -0.41 -0.69
C VAL A 257 -4.05 -0.26 -2.14
N ASN A 258 -5.30 -0.61 -2.43
CA ASN A 258 -5.90 -0.51 -3.75
C ASN A 258 -7.26 0.24 -3.67
N ILE A 259 -7.94 0.43 -4.80
CA ILE A 259 -9.26 1.08 -4.84
C ILE A 259 -10.32 0.03 -5.21
N ASP A 260 -11.22 -0.26 -4.28
CA ASP A 260 -12.36 -1.13 -4.49
C ASP A 260 -13.41 -0.48 -5.39
N SER A 261 -13.68 0.81 -5.17
CA SER A 261 -14.62 1.61 -5.94
C SER A 261 -14.42 3.11 -5.69
N TYR A 262 -14.86 3.93 -6.63
CA TYR A 262 -14.87 5.38 -6.48
C TYR A 262 -16.06 6.04 -7.20
N GLY A 263 -16.44 7.23 -6.74
CA GLY A 263 -17.55 8.00 -7.30
C GLY A 263 -17.46 9.50 -6.98
N PHE A 264 -18.17 10.28 -7.79
CA PHE A 264 -18.20 11.74 -7.71
C PHE A 264 -19.63 12.23 -7.76
N ASP A 265 -19.97 13.17 -6.87
CA ASP A 265 -21.16 14.00 -7.00
C ASP A 265 -20.71 15.46 -7.12
N LEU A 266 -20.85 16.01 -8.33
CA LEU A 266 -20.42 17.37 -8.65
C LEU A 266 -21.33 18.43 -8.01
N ASN A 267 -22.60 18.11 -7.74
CA ASN A 267 -23.55 19.05 -7.16
C ASN A 267 -23.24 19.27 -5.68
N THR A 268 -22.90 18.20 -4.97
CA THR A 268 -22.57 18.24 -3.54
C THR A 268 -21.07 18.37 -3.28
N LYS A 269 -20.23 18.46 -4.34
CA LYS A 269 -18.76 18.40 -4.27
C LYS A 269 -18.29 17.22 -3.41
N THR A 270 -18.85 16.04 -3.64
CA THR A 270 -18.54 14.83 -2.87
C THR A 270 -17.63 13.90 -3.66
N LEU A 271 -16.52 13.51 -3.05
CA LEU A 271 -15.61 12.47 -3.52
C LEU A 271 -15.76 11.24 -2.63
N LYS A 272 -16.21 10.12 -3.22
CA LYS A 272 -16.30 8.83 -2.53
C LYS A 272 -15.19 7.91 -3.01
N ILE A 273 -14.36 7.40 -2.12
CA ILE A 273 -13.36 6.38 -2.44
C ILE A 273 -13.43 5.28 -1.40
N LYS A 274 -13.65 4.06 -1.87
CA LYS A 274 -13.52 2.85 -1.07
C LYS A 274 -12.19 2.21 -1.39
N PHE A 275 -11.33 2.10 -0.40
CA PHE A 275 -10.04 1.43 -0.47
C PHE A 275 -10.17 -0.02 -0.01
N GLY A 276 -9.42 -0.89 -0.67
CA GLY A 276 -9.20 -2.26 -0.26
C GLY A 276 -7.71 -2.50 0.02
N PHE A 277 -7.38 -3.76 0.32
CA PHE A 277 -6.01 -4.16 0.62
C PHE A 277 -5.67 -5.53 0.02
N ASP A 278 -4.66 -5.55 -0.84
CA ASP A 278 -4.05 -6.78 -1.31
C ASP A 278 -2.88 -7.14 -0.39
N SER A 279 -2.97 -8.28 0.29
CA SER A 279 -1.90 -8.79 1.17
C SER A 279 -0.58 -8.93 0.43
N GLU A 280 0.50 -8.59 1.14
CA GLU A 280 1.87 -8.81 0.68
C GLU A 280 2.15 -10.30 0.49
N ILE A 281 3.04 -10.59 -0.45
CA ILE A 281 3.59 -11.94 -0.63
C ILE A 281 4.93 -11.97 0.10
N ASP A 282 5.01 -12.80 1.13
CA ASP A 282 6.24 -13.06 1.86
C ASP A 282 7.22 -13.82 0.94
N PRO A 283 8.42 -13.26 0.65
CA PRO A 283 9.41 -13.97 -0.13
C PRO A 283 9.99 -15.20 0.59
N CYS A 284 9.78 -15.34 1.92
CA CYS A 284 10.27 -16.45 2.72
C CYS A 284 9.21 -17.06 3.65
N LEU A 285 8.39 -17.98 3.10
CA LEU A 285 7.29 -18.66 3.80
C LEU A 285 7.69 -19.40 5.10
N ASP A 286 8.96 -19.81 5.25
CA ASP A 286 9.48 -20.58 6.39
C ASP A 286 10.46 -19.79 7.28
N CYS A 287 10.62 -18.49 7.05
CA CYS A 287 11.50 -17.68 7.89
C CYS A 287 10.84 -17.42 9.26
N PRO A 288 11.56 -17.57 10.38
CA PRO A 288 11.04 -17.20 11.68
C PRO A 288 10.74 -15.70 11.70
N VAL A 289 9.46 -15.37 11.66
CA VAL A 289 8.95 -14.00 11.69
C VAL A 289 9.12 -13.49 13.13
N ASN A 290 9.97 -12.48 13.33
CA ASN A 290 10.09 -11.85 14.64
C ASN A 290 8.83 -10.98 14.87
N LEU A 291 7.87 -11.51 15.65
CA LEU A 291 6.58 -10.86 15.92
C LEU A 291 6.68 -9.43 16.49
N ILE A 292 7.85 -9.05 17.05
CA ILE A 292 8.09 -7.73 17.63
C ILE A 292 8.23 -6.63 16.55
N GLU A 293 8.53 -6.98 15.30
CA GLU A 293 8.79 -6.00 14.22
C GLU A 293 7.52 -5.58 13.43
N TYR A 294 6.35 -6.11 13.78
CA TYR A 294 5.08 -5.84 13.07
C TYR A 294 4.62 -4.38 13.11
N THR A 295 5.08 -3.57 14.07
CA THR A 295 4.49 -2.24 14.33
C THR A 295 5.44 -1.07 14.05
N GLY A 296 6.41 -1.19 13.14
CA GLY A 296 7.39 -0.09 12.98
C GLY A 296 7.90 0.23 11.58
N LEU A 297 7.71 -0.66 10.60
CA LEU A 297 8.57 -0.66 9.42
C LEU A 297 7.82 -0.81 8.11
N TRP A 298 6.61 -0.26 7.99
CA TRP A 298 5.94 -0.28 6.70
C TRP A 298 6.75 0.57 5.70
N LYS A 299 7.25 -0.07 4.64
CA LYS A 299 8.14 0.52 3.62
C LYS A 299 7.41 0.91 2.32
N ARG A 300 6.12 0.59 2.18
CA ARG A 300 5.33 0.84 0.97
C ARG A 300 4.59 2.17 0.98
N LEU A 301 4.56 2.85 -0.15
CA LEU A 301 3.57 3.88 -0.42
C LEU A 301 2.79 3.53 -1.68
N ASN A 302 1.49 3.84 -1.65
CA ASN A 302 0.57 3.62 -2.76
C ASN A 302 0.01 4.99 -3.15
N SER A 303 0.02 5.31 -4.44
CA SER A 303 -0.61 6.51 -4.98
C SER A 303 -1.39 6.15 -6.24
N MET A 304 -2.50 6.81 -6.51
CA MET A 304 -3.41 6.45 -7.58
C MET A 304 -3.81 7.64 -8.41
N PHE A 305 -3.80 7.48 -9.74
CA PHE A 305 -4.48 8.40 -10.66
C PHE A 305 -5.85 7.84 -11.02
N ILE A 306 -6.90 8.54 -10.59
CA ILE A 306 -8.29 8.21 -10.89
C ILE A 306 -8.73 9.06 -12.09
N PRO A 307 -9.07 8.46 -13.24
CA PRO A 307 -9.55 9.21 -14.40
C PRO A 307 -10.94 9.78 -14.12
N ILE A 308 -11.11 11.05 -14.50
CA ILE A 308 -12.39 11.76 -14.50
C ILE A 308 -12.61 12.37 -15.88
N ALA A 309 -13.87 12.51 -16.30
CA ALA A 309 -14.19 13.08 -17.60
C ALA A 309 -13.54 14.46 -17.77
N LYS A 310 -12.96 14.72 -18.95
CA LYS A 310 -12.25 15.97 -19.22
C LYS A 310 -13.09 17.19 -18.85
N ASN A 311 -12.51 18.11 -18.08
CA ASN A 311 -13.14 19.36 -17.64
C ASN A 311 -14.44 19.19 -16.83
N SER A 312 -14.75 18.00 -16.30
CA SER A 312 -15.91 17.83 -15.40
C SER A 312 -15.70 18.52 -14.04
N ILE A 313 -14.43 18.71 -13.65
CA ILE A 313 -14.04 19.45 -12.45
C ILE A 313 -13.07 20.57 -12.88
N ASN A 314 -13.49 21.83 -12.73
CA ASN A 314 -12.66 22.97 -13.12
C ASN A 314 -11.47 23.18 -12.18
N SER A 315 -11.71 23.05 -10.88
CA SER A 315 -10.71 23.13 -9.81
C SER A 315 -11.05 22.12 -8.72
N PHE A 316 -10.02 21.59 -8.08
CA PHE A 316 -10.17 20.70 -6.94
C PHE A 316 -9.27 21.18 -5.81
N ASP A 317 -9.89 21.46 -4.68
CA ASP A 317 -9.24 21.60 -3.39
C ASP A 317 -9.88 20.58 -2.45
N MET A 318 -9.10 19.61 -1.98
CA MET A 318 -9.62 18.54 -1.11
C MET A 318 -10.29 19.07 0.16
N ASN A 319 -9.95 20.29 0.60
CA ASN A 319 -10.51 20.92 1.77
C ASN A 319 -11.86 21.62 1.52
N GLU A 320 -12.24 21.82 0.26
CA GLU A 320 -13.55 22.35 -0.15
C GLU A 320 -14.53 21.24 -0.59
N TRP A 321 -14.07 20.00 -0.61
CA TRP A 321 -14.85 18.84 -1.05
C TRP A 321 -15.24 17.98 0.16
N ASN A 322 -16.42 17.38 0.08
CA ASN A 322 -16.85 16.37 1.03
C ASN A 322 -16.16 15.05 0.69
N LEU A 323 -15.23 14.63 1.54
CA LEU A 323 -14.46 13.40 1.35
C LEU A 323 -15.13 12.26 2.11
N GLU A 324 -15.75 11.33 1.39
CA GLU A 324 -16.27 10.07 1.92
C GLU A 324 -15.29 8.95 1.58
N LEU A 325 -14.29 8.80 2.45
CA LEU A 325 -13.22 7.85 2.27
C LEU A 325 -13.51 6.64 3.16
N ILE A 326 -13.34 5.41 2.66
CA ILE A 326 -13.65 4.20 3.42
C ILE A 326 -12.51 3.22 3.19
N TYR A 327 -12.06 2.54 4.24
CA TYR A 327 -11.14 1.42 4.15
C TYR A 327 -11.88 0.16 4.63
N GLN A 328 -11.61 -1.00 4.03
CA GLN A 328 -12.16 -2.27 4.50
C GLN A 328 -11.05 -3.27 4.83
#